data_AF-A0A8D9UGM8-F1
#
_entry.id   AF-A0A8D9UGM8-F1
#
_cell.length_a   1.000
_cell.length_b   1.000
_cell.length_c   1.000
_cell.angle_alpha   90.00
_cell.angle_beta   90.00
_cell.angle_gamma   90.00
#
_symmetry.space_group_name_H-M   'P 1'
#
loop_
_entity.id
_entity.type
_entity.pdbx_description
1 polymer ?
#
loop_
_entity_poly.entity_id
_entity_poly.type
_entity_poly.pdbx_seq_one_letter_code
_entity_poly.pdbx_strand_id
1 'polypeptide(L)'
;MLTVYDKEFNKFCRKYLIKGNGYDEKELVKTALNDYQNIITYVASLFLYYDSICFDVYGENILIPFMISLFGQKGFENLIEQGAIKFLLQTTTIVHPVEPIKGIIPLMTSSGFTTEVHSNPEASITEGLSRSTYHLDRKYKRSIKRKLLKVYNVHPKDLNVKVVDDIKQKYENNQFATLNLPNIKNLTDFNKQEIEKLATITNDYFDLAILSNFRYSSLAHPSIISLNDSQFSFLKKADLIKTYNDKIFQFEKIPNFPELIKDGKIDLKDIPEFRKQKNSVKFRYWLNSLVDKEFNEFDIHDYLDAIDNNKNFWNTNIGKFTRSMSVFAVSSVLTAPLAGVSAVGIGAGLSLLDTFYIDALTQNWSPRFYIKENVEKLINK
;
A
#
# COMPACT_ATOMS: atom_id res chain seq x y z
N MET A 1 -4.23 -12.32 -4.86
CA MET A 1 -3.47 -11.86 -3.67
C MET A 1 -2.82 -10.55 -4.04
N LEU A 2 -3.32 -9.43 -3.52
CA LEU A 2 -2.80 -8.11 -3.86
C LEU A 2 -1.47 -7.84 -3.12
N THR A 3 -0.43 -7.47 -3.86
CA THR A 3 0.81 -6.96 -3.28
C THR A 3 0.89 -5.46 -3.52
N VAL A 4 1.02 -4.67 -2.44
CA VAL A 4 1.24 -3.22 -2.54
C VAL A 4 2.73 -2.94 -2.49
N TYR A 5 3.22 -2.08 -3.37
CA TYR A 5 4.60 -1.62 -3.36
C TYR A 5 4.71 -0.34 -2.52
N ASP A 6 5.62 -0.35 -1.56
CA ASP A 6 5.83 0.76 -0.63
C ASP A 6 7.27 1.27 -0.68
N LYS A 7 7.41 2.59 -0.86
CA LYS A 7 8.68 3.32 -0.80
C LYS A 7 8.82 4.20 0.44
N GLU A 8 7.71 4.58 1.07
CA GLU A 8 7.71 5.57 2.14
C GLU A 8 8.39 5.04 3.39
N PHE A 9 8.29 3.73 3.68
CA PHE A 9 8.96 3.16 4.83
C PHE A 9 10.49 3.19 4.70
N ASN A 10 11.02 2.86 3.52
CA ASN A 10 12.46 2.98 3.25
C ASN A 10 12.92 4.43 3.34
N LYS A 11 12.18 5.35 2.73
CA LYS A 11 12.47 6.80 2.79
C LYS A 11 12.53 7.30 4.24
N PHE A 12 11.57 6.93 5.08
CA PHE A 12 11.59 7.24 6.50
C PHE A 12 12.84 6.67 7.20
N CYS A 13 13.12 5.39 7.02
CA CYS A 13 14.26 4.75 7.67
C CYS A 13 15.59 5.35 7.20
N ARG A 14 15.75 5.68 5.91
CA ARG A 14 16.95 6.36 5.40
C ARG A 14 17.08 7.77 5.96
N LYS A 15 15.97 8.51 6.13
CA LYS A 15 15.95 9.87 6.73
C LYS A 15 16.36 9.88 8.20
N TYR A 16 15.91 8.91 9.01
CA TYR A 16 16.09 8.95 10.47
C TYR A 16 17.10 7.96 11.04
N LEU A 17 17.38 6.85 10.36
CA LEU A 17 18.20 5.75 10.91
C LEU A 17 19.58 5.63 10.24
N ILE A 18 19.85 6.42 9.20
CA ILE A 18 21.15 6.48 8.53
C ILE A 18 21.80 7.83 8.82
N LYS A 19 23.03 7.81 9.32
CA LYS A 19 23.83 9.02 9.57
C LYS A 19 24.45 9.56 8.27
N GLY A 20 24.72 10.86 8.23
CA GLY A 20 25.42 11.50 7.10
C GLY A 20 24.59 11.52 5.81
N ASN A 21 23.28 11.46 5.93
CA ASN A 21 22.32 11.39 4.82
C ASN A 21 21.95 12.78 4.24
N GLY A 22 22.66 13.83 4.64
CA GLY A 22 22.48 15.20 4.12
C GLY A 22 21.32 16.00 4.74
N TYR A 23 20.59 15.43 5.70
CA TYR A 23 19.54 16.16 6.43
C TYR A 23 20.11 16.97 7.60
N ASP A 24 19.49 18.11 7.90
CA ASP A 24 19.80 18.89 9.10
C ASP A 24 19.29 18.16 10.35
N GLU A 25 20.23 17.68 11.18
CA GLU A 25 19.94 16.95 12.41
C GLU A 25 19.05 17.75 13.37
N LYS A 26 19.18 19.09 13.43
CA LYS A 26 18.36 19.92 14.32
C LYS A 26 16.89 19.93 13.89
N GLU A 27 16.64 19.95 12.59
CA GLU A 27 15.29 19.88 12.03
C GLU A 27 14.70 18.48 12.15
N LEU A 28 15.53 17.44 11.99
CA LEU A 28 15.09 16.06 12.22
C LEU A 28 14.58 15.84 13.64
N VAL A 29 15.29 16.35 14.65
CA VAL A 29 14.88 16.18 16.07
C VAL A 29 13.50 16.80 16.35
N LYS A 30 13.18 17.95 15.72
CA LYS A 30 11.87 18.62 15.90
C LYS A 30 10.71 17.79 15.39
N THR A 31 10.92 17.02 14.31
CA THR A 31 9.87 16.27 13.60
C THR A 31 9.85 14.78 13.93
N ALA A 32 10.94 14.25 14.50
CA ALA A 32 11.18 12.81 14.66
C ALA A 32 10.04 12.06 15.35
N LEU A 33 9.51 12.58 16.46
CA LEU A 33 8.43 11.90 17.20
C LEU A 33 7.15 11.79 16.37
N ASN A 34 6.74 12.89 15.72
CA ASN A 34 5.54 12.89 14.89
C ASN A 34 5.71 12.00 13.66
N ASP A 35 6.84 12.12 12.96
CA ASP A 35 7.14 11.31 11.78
C ASP A 35 7.22 9.82 12.16
N TYR A 36 7.77 9.49 13.33
CA TYR A 36 7.79 8.13 13.87
C TYR A 36 6.36 7.60 14.14
N GLN A 37 5.51 8.36 14.82
CA GLN A 37 4.13 7.95 15.08
C GLN A 37 3.33 7.76 13.78
N ASN A 38 3.56 8.63 12.80
CA ASN A 38 2.92 8.54 11.50
C ASN A 38 3.38 7.30 10.72
N ILE A 39 4.69 7.02 10.69
CA ILE A 39 5.20 5.87 9.93
C ILE A 39 4.80 4.54 10.58
N ILE A 40 4.81 4.42 11.91
CA ILE A 40 4.39 3.17 12.55
C ILE A 40 2.91 2.91 12.28
N THR A 41 2.07 3.95 12.37
CA THR A 41 0.64 3.85 12.06
C THR A 41 0.43 3.45 10.60
N TYR A 42 1.16 4.08 9.69
CA TYR A 42 1.10 3.80 8.26
C TYR A 42 1.48 2.34 7.97
N VAL A 43 2.68 1.90 8.38
CA VAL A 43 3.18 0.54 8.11
C VAL A 43 2.27 -0.51 8.74
N ALA A 44 1.84 -0.29 9.98
CA ALA A 44 0.91 -1.18 10.68
C ALA A 44 -0.43 -1.29 9.94
N SER A 45 -0.97 -0.17 9.46
CA SER A 45 -2.21 -0.15 8.68
C SER A 45 -2.08 -0.91 7.37
N LEU A 46 -0.94 -0.79 6.66
CA LEU A 46 -0.70 -1.57 5.43
C LEU A 46 -0.86 -3.08 5.69
N PHE A 47 -0.33 -3.58 6.81
CA PHE A 47 -0.46 -4.99 7.19
C PHE A 47 -1.88 -5.42 7.56
N LEU A 48 -2.79 -4.48 7.83
CA LEU A 48 -4.19 -4.79 8.12
C LEU A 48 -5.05 -4.72 6.85
N TYR A 49 -4.76 -3.79 5.94
CA TYR A 49 -5.48 -3.63 4.67
C TYR A 49 -5.13 -4.69 3.61
N TYR A 50 -3.85 -5.00 3.39
CA TYR A 50 -3.41 -5.70 2.17
C TYR A 50 -2.95 -7.14 2.39
N ASP A 51 -2.93 -7.98 1.36
CA ASP A 51 -2.44 -9.36 1.48
C ASP A 51 -0.90 -9.47 1.58
N SER A 52 -0.19 -8.57 0.91
CA SER A 52 1.26 -8.55 0.92
C SER A 52 1.75 -7.13 0.65
N ILE A 53 2.92 -6.81 1.18
CA ILE A 53 3.59 -5.54 0.97
C ILE A 53 4.99 -5.84 0.44
N CYS A 54 5.35 -5.26 -0.69
CA CYS A 54 6.70 -5.24 -1.20
C CYS A 54 7.36 -3.92 -0.81
N PHE A 55 8.28 -3.97 0.14
CA PHE A 55 9.04 -2.79 0.52
C PHE A 55 10.22 -2.59 -0.42
N ASP A 56 10.34 -1.40 -0.95
CA ASP A 56 11.52 -0.93 -1.65
C ASP A 56 12.72 -0.87 -0.69
N VAL A 57 13.91 -1.24 -1.14
CA VAL A 57 15.14 -1.23 -0.32
C VAL A 57 16.27 -0.62 -1.12
N TYR A 58 16.96 0.35 -0.51
CA TYR A 58 18.16 0.95 -1.08
C TYR A 58 19.38 0.62 -0.18
N GLY A 59 20.25 -0.26 -0.67
CA GLY A 59 21.43 -0.72 0.05
C GLY A 59 21.08 -1.66 1.20
N GLU A 60 21.54 -1.36 2.40
CA GLU A 60 21.26 -2.11 3.61
C GLU A 60 19.77 -2.13 3.99
N ASN A 61 19.23 -3.32 4.28
CA ASN A 61 17.82 -3.46 4.61
C ASN A 61 17.53 -3.16 6.10
N ILE A 62 17.55 -1.87 6.43
CA ILE A 62 17.25 -1.32 7.77
C ILE A 62 15.77 -1.47 8.18
N LEU A 63 14.89 -1.82 7.25
CA LEU A 63 13.48 -2.08 7.54
C LEU A 63 13.33 -3.34 8.40
N ILE A 64 14.23 -4.33 8.25
CA ILE A 64 14.21 -5.59 9.01
C ILE A 64 14.33 -5.34 10.53
N PRO A 65 15.40 -4.72 11.04
CA PRO A 65 15.52 -4.48 12.48
C PRO A 65 14.38 -3.59 13.02
N PHE A 66 13.88 -2.64 12.23
CA PHE A 66 12.75 -1.81 12.61
C PHE A 66 11.45 -2.61 12.74
N MET A 67 11.13 -3.47 11.77
CA MET A 67 9.95 -4.34 11.87
C MET A 67 10.07 -5.35 13.00
N ILE A 68 11.27 -5.87 13.27
CA ILE A 68 11.50 -6.72 14.44
C ILE A 68 11.23 -5.95 15.75
N SER A 69 11.58 -4.66 15.82
CA SER A 69 11.27 -3.85 17.01
C SER A 69 9.77 -3.56 17.17
N LEU A 70 9.04 -3.39 16.06
CA LEU A 70 7.59 -3.17 16.08
C LEU A 70 6.80 -4.44 16.45
N PHE A 71 7.09 -5.55 15.77
CA PHE A 71 6.27 -6.77 15.85
C PHE A 71 6.85 -7.85 16.77
N GLY A 72 8.08 -7.66 17.26
CA GLY A 72 8.88 -8.69 17.91
C GLY A 72 9.40 -9.74 16.91
N GLN A 73 10.35 -10.56 17.37
CA GLN A 73 10.99 -11.58 16.52
C GLN A 73 9.97 -12.58 15.95
N LYS A 74 9.10 -13.12 16.82
CA LYS A 74 8.06 -14.09 16.42
C LYS A 74 7.00 -13.45 15.51
N GLY A 75 6.56 -12.24 15.82
CA GLY A 75 5.58 -11.52 15.00
C GLY A 75 6.13 -11.23 13.60
N PHE A 76 7.38 -10.78 13.50
CA PHE A 76 8.05 -10.56 12.22
C PHE A 76 8.22 -11.87 11.42
N GLU A 77 8.63 -12.97 12.06
CA GLU A 77 8.69 -14.27 11.41
C GLU A 77 7.32 -14.73 10.89
N ASN A 78 6.27 -14.56 11.69
CA ASN A 78 4.91 -14.89 11.29
C ASN A 78 4.47 -14.10 10.05
N LEU A 79 4.80 -12.81 9.94
CA LEU A 79 4.46 -12.00 8.77
C LEU A 79 5.16 -12.50 7.50
N ILE A 80 6.42 -12.95 7.61
CA ILE A 80 7.14 -13.55 6.48
C ILE A 80 6.49 -14.88 6.07
N GLU A 81 6.19 -15.75 7.04
CA GLU A 81 5.58 -17.06 6.79
C GLU A 81 4.17 -16.95 6.19
N GLN A 82 3.42 -15.90 6.53
CA GLN A 82 2.13 -15.57 5.93
C GLN A 82 2.26 -15.04 4.49
N GLY A 83 3.47 -14.78 4.00
CA GLY A 83 3.69 -14.11 2.70
C GLY A 83 3.32 -12.62 2.71
N ALA A 84 3.18 -12.02 3.88
CA ALA A 84 2.77 -10.63 4.04
C ALA A 84 3.89 -9.63 3.70
N ILE A 85 5.16 -10.08 3.69
CA ILE A 85 6.34 -9.25 3.45
C ILE A 85 7.08 -9.75 2.21
N LYS A 86 7.40 -8.82 1.33
CA LYS A 86 8.35 -8.96 0.24
C LYS A 86 9.30 -7.75 0.25
N PHE A 87 10.44 -7.89 -0.39
CA PHE A 87 11.37 -6.78 -0.59
C PHE A 87 11.76 -6.68 -2.06
N LEU A 88 12.05 -5.46 -2.50
CA LEU A 88 12.66 -5.18 -3.79
C LEU A 88 13.91 -4.35 -3.57
N LEU A 89 15.09 -4.93 -3.80
CA LEU A 89 16.34 -4.18 -3.74
C LEU A 89 16.60 -3.43 -5.04
N GLN A 90 16.86 -2.14 -4.86
CA GLN A 90 17.26 -1.24 -5.92
C GLN A 90 18.71 -1.54 -6.32
N THR A 91 18.86 -2.25 -7.43
CA THR A 91 20.19 -2.60 -7.99
C THR A 91 20.64 -1.65 -9.08
N THR A 92 19.73 -0.81 -9.58
CA THR A 92 19.96 0.15 -10.68
C THR A 92 19.32 1.49 -10.37
N THR A 93 19.81 2.55 -11.00
CA THR A 93 19.23 3.89 -10.92
C THR A 93 19.33 4.61 -12.26
N ILE A 94 18.50 5.65 -12.40
CA ILE A 94 18.56 6.63 -13.49
C ILE A 94 18.93 7.95 -12.84
N VAL A 95 19.97 8.60 -13.36
CA VAL A 95 20.49 9.86 -12.81
C VAL A 95 20.45 10.94 -13.86
N HIS A 96 20.33 12.17 -13.41
CA HIS A 96 20.39 13.36 -14.25
C HIS A 96 21.28 14.40 -13.59
N PRO A 97 21.88 15.33 -14.36
CA PRO A 97 22.65 16.40 -13.77
C PRO A 97 21.72 17.40 -13.09
N VAL A 98 22.20 17.99 -11.99
CA VAL A 98 21.45 19.04 -11.26
C VAL A 98 21.43 20.35 -12.05
N GLU A 99 22.51 20.63 -12.78
CA GLU A 99 22.64 21.80 -13.65
C GLU A 99 22.81 21.35 -15.11
N PRO A 100 22.24 22.06 -16.10
CA PRO A 100 22.40 21.71 -17.51
C PRO A 100 23.87 21.70 -17.93
N ILE A 101 24.27 20.64 -18.65
CA ILE A 101 25.60 20.55 -19.25
C ILE A 101 25.42 20.52 -20.77
N LYS A 102 25.90 21.56 -21.44
CA LYS A 102 25.73 21.74 -22.88
C LYS A 102 26.27 20.53 -23.65
N GLY A 103 25.45 19.98 -24.54
CA GLY A 103 25.84 18.85 -25.40
C GLY A 103 25.72 17.48 -24.75
N ILE A 104 25.29 17.39 -23.49
CA ILE A 104 25.11 16.12 -22.77
C ILE A 104 23.62 15.79 -22.68
N ILE A 105 23.27 14.55 -22.99
CA ILE A 105 21.90 14.06 -22.78
C ILE A 105 21.64 13.96 -21.27
N PRO A 106 20.55 14.57 -20.76
CA PRO A 106 20.34 14.73 -19.32
C PRO A 106 19.97 13.44 -18.58
N LEU A 107 19.64 12.35 -19.28
CA LEU A 107 19.34 11.05 -18.67
C LEU A 107 20.51 10.09 -18.82
N MET A 108 21.04 9.62 -17.69
CA MET A 108 22.14 8.66 -17.62
C MET A 108 21.73 7.44 -16.81
N THR A 109 22.20 6.28 -17.22
CA THR A 109 21.96 5.00 -16.53
C THR A 109 23.24 4.48 -15.92
N SER A 110 23.16 3.94 -14.70
CA SER A 110 24.26 3.13 -14.18
C SER A 110 24.17 1.70 -14.73
N SER A 111 25.31 1.03 -14.88
CA SER A 111 25.38 -0.43 -15.12
C SER A 111 25.02 -1.26 -13.87
N GLY A 112 24.45 -0.61 -12.85
CA GLY A 112 24.19 -1.17 -11.52
C GLY A 112 25.14 -0.61 -10.46
N PHE A 113 24.77 -0.81 -9.19
CA PHE A 113 25.64 -0.46 -8.06
C PHE A 113 26.78 -1.47 -7.90
N THR A 114 27.98 -0.98 -7.56
CA THR A 114 29.19 -1.80 -7.42
C THR A 114 29.40 -2.37 -6.01
N THR A 115 28.71 -1.83 -5.00
CA THR A 115 28.83 -2.31 -3.62
C THR A 115 27.92 -3.50 -3.38
N GLU A 116 28.37 -4.47 -2.58
CA GLU A 116 27.60 -5.71 -2.33
C GLU A 116 26.24 -5.44 -1.70
N VAL A 117 26.13 -4.49 -0.77
CA VAL A 117 24.86 -4.17 -0.10
C VAL A 117 23.79 -3.63 -1.06
N HIS A 118 24.18 -3.05 -2.19
CA HIS A 118 23.26 -2.54 -3.22
C HIS A 118 23.05 -3.51 -4.40
N SER A 119 23.77 -4.63 -4.45
CA SER A 119 23.74 -5.58 -5.57
C SER A 119 23.36 -7.00 -5.17
N ASN A 120 23.55 -7.36 -3.90
CA ASN A 120 23.31 -8.69 -3.36
C ASN A 120 22.31 -8.62 -2.18
N PRO A 121 21.11 -9.22 -2.33
CA PRO A 121 20.14 -9.37 -1.25
C PRO A 121 20.70 -9.91 0.06
N GLU A 122 21.62 -10.88 0.01
CA GLU A 122 22.17 -11.49 1.22
C GLU A 122 23.05 -10.51 2.00
N ALA A 123 23.85 -9.70 1.28
CA ALA A 123 24.66 -8.66 1.86
C ALA A 123 23.77 -7.54 2.44
N SER A 124 22.75 -7.12 1.70
CA SER A 124 21.75 -6.14 2.16
C SER A 124 21.07 -6.58 3.47
N ILE A 125 20.63 -7.83 3.56
CA ILE A 125 20.01 -8.41 4.77
C ILE A 125 21.01 -8.48 5.92
N THR A 126 22.23 -8.94 5.64
CA THR A 126 23.28 -9.11 6.66
C THR A 126 23.66 -7.77 7.28
N GLU A 127 23.82 -6.74 6.45
CA GLU A 127 24.12 -5.39 6.91
C GLU A 127 22.91 -4.75 7.63
N GLY A 128 21.69 -4.98 7.17
CA GLY A 128 20.49 -4.57 7.91
C GLY A 128 20.42 -5.16 9.32
N LEU A 129 20.70 -6.46 9.46
CA LEU A 129 20.70 -7.17 10.75
C LEU A 129 21.90 -6.82 11.65
N SER A 130 23.01 -6.31 11.09
CA SER A 130 24.16 -5.84 11.88
C SER A 130 23.83 -4.52 12.58
N ARG A 131 22.96 -3.70 11.98
CA ARG A 131 22.51 -2.39 12.49
C ARG A 131 21.35 -2.44 13.48
N SER A 132 20.93 -3.62 13.92
CA SER A 132 19.90 -3.74 14.95
C SER A 132 20.41 -3.19 16.28
N THR A 133 19.60 -2.35 16.93
CA THR A 133 19.84 -1.90 18.31
C THR A 133 19.55 -2.98 19.34
N TYR A 134 18.81 -4.02 18.96
CA TYR A 134 18.49 -5.17 19.81
C TYR A 134 19.52 -6.27 19.61
N HIS A 135 19.87 -6.96 20.70
CA HIS A 135 20.69 -8.15 20.60
C HIS A 135 19.88 -9.29 19.97
N LEU A 136 20.15 -9.56 18.69
CA LEU A 136 19.59 -10.71 17.97
C LEU A 136 20.61 -11.85 18.01
N ASP A 137 20.20 -13.01 18.51
CA ASP A 137 21.08 -14.15 18.60
C ASP A 137 21.54 -14.65 17.20
N ARG A 138 22.70 -15.29 17.14
CA ARG A 138 23.31 -15.74 15.88
C ARG A 138 22.45 -16.79 15.14
N LYS A 139 21.73 -17.63 15.88
CA LYS A 139 20.88 -18.69 15.33
C LYS A 139 19.65 -18.10 14.65
N TYR A 140 19.01 -17.12 15.29
CA TYR A 140 17.91 -16.31 14.77
C TYR A 140 18.36 -15.55 13.52
N LYS A 141 19.48 -14.80 13.57
CA LYS A 141 20.02 -14.09 12.39
C LYS A 141 20.21 -15.03 11.18
N ARG A 142 20.74 -16.24 11.39
CA ARG A 142 20.92 -17.24 10.32
C ARG A 142 19.59 -17.83 9.84
N SER A 143 18.62 -18.02 10.73
CA SER A 143 17.29 -18.51 10.39
C SER A 143 16.51 -17.49 9.56
N ILE A 144 16.40 -16.27 10.08
CA ILE A 144 15.63 -15.19 9.45
C ILE A 144 16.20 -14.80 8.10
N LYS A 145 17.55 -14.75 7.95
CA LYS A 145 18.19 -14.49 6.66
C LYS A 145 17.76 -15.47 5.57
N ARG A 146 17.69 -16.77 5.90
CA ARG A 146 17.23 -17.80 4.94
C ARG A 146 15.76 -17.65 4.57
N LYS A 147 14.91 -17.21 5.51
CA LYS A 147 13.48 -16.92 5.24
C LYS A 147 13.35 -15.68 4.35
N LEU A 148 14.07 -14.61 4.68
CA LEU A 148 14.06 -13.32 3.98
C LEU A 148 14.53 -13.42 2.53
N LEU A 149 15.59 -14.19 2.27
CA LEU A 149 16.10 -14.40 0.90
C LEU A 149 15.03 -14.96 -0.06
N LYS A 150 14.06 -15.72 0.43
CA LYS A 150 12.98 -16.30 -0.39
C LYS A 150 11.92 -15.27 -0.80
N VAL A 151 11.82 -14.15 -0.09
CA VAL A 151 10.82 -13.11 -0.35
C VAL A 151 11.46 -11.84 -0.92
N TYR A 152 12.69 -11.96 -1.41
CA TYR A 152 13.51 -10.86 -1.90
C TYR A 152 13.57 -10.88 -3.42
N ASN A 153 13.28 -9.73 -4.03
CA ASN A 153 13.45 -9.49 -5.45
C ASN A 153 14.50 -8.40 -5.67
N VAL A 154 14.98 -8.31 -6.90
CA VAL A 154 15.87 -7.23 -7.37
C VAL A 154 15.24 -6.59 -8.60
N HIS A 155 15.66 -5.38 -8.96
CA HIS A 155 15.22 -4.78 -10.22
C HIS A 155 15.49 -5.73 -11.40
N PRO A 156 14.55 -5.81 -12.36
CA PRO A 156 14.79 -6.54 -13.60
C PRO A 156 16.04 -6.03 -14.29
N LYS A 157 16.81 -6.97 -14.86
CA LYS A 157 18.06 -6.66 -15.54
C LYS A 157 17.81 -5.65 -16.68
N ASP A 158 18.67 -4.64 -16.75
CA ASP A 158 18.68 -3.60 -17.79
C ASP A 158 17.37 -2.78 -17.89
N LEU A 159 16.51 -2.80 -16.85
CA LEU A 159 15.25 -2.07 -16.86
C LEU A 159 15.46 -0.56 -17.01
N ASN A 160 16.47 -0.01 -16.32
CA ASN A 160 16.80 1.41 -16.37
C ASN A 160 17.24 1.85 -17.79
N VAL A 161 18.02 1.01 -18.49
CA VAL A 161 18.43 1.25 -19.88
C VAL A 161 17.21 1.29 -20.79
N LYS A 162 16.35 0.26 -20.73
CA LYS A 162 15.13 0.19 -21.54
C LYS A 162 14.20 1.38 -21.31
N VAL A 163 14.05 1.81 -20.05
CA VAL A 163 13.22 2.97 -19.70
C VAL A 163 13.81 4.25 -20.27
N VAL A 164 15.12 4.49 -20.13
CA VAL A 164 15.75 5.69 -20.70
C VAL A 164 15.63 5.73 -22.22
N ASP A 165 15.82 4.59 -22.89
CA ASP A 165 15.68 4.50 -24.35
C ASP A 165 14.23 4.76 -24.81
N ASP A 166 13.24 4.19 -24.12
CA ASP A 166 11.83 4.43 -24.42
C ASP A 166 11.42 5.88 -24.14
N ILE A 167 11.89 6.48 -23.05
CA ILE A 167 11.63 7.91 -22.75
C ILE A 167 12.19 8.81 -23.86
N LYS A 168 13.39 8.53 -24.37
CA LYS A 168 13.96 9.30 -25.50
C LYS A 168 13.08 9.19 -26.73
N GLN A 169 12.66 7.97 -27.11
CA GLN A 169 11.78 7.74 -28.24
C GLN A 169 10.41 8.42 -28.07
N LYS A 170 9.82 8.36 -26.86
CA LYS A 170 8.55 9.02 -26.55
C LYS A 170 8.65 10.54 -26.64
N TYR A 171 9.77 11.12 -26.21
CA TYR A 171 10.05 12.53 -26.39
C TYR A 171 10.17 12.88 -27.87
N GLU A 172 10.97 12.14 -28.64
CA GLU A 172 11.13 12.34 -30.09
C GLU A 172 9.80 12.26 -30.85
N ASN A 173 8.92 11.36 -30.43
CA ASN A 173 7.55 11.21 -30.96
C ASN A 173 6.54 12.25 -30.41
N ASN A 174 7.02 13.27 -29.68
CA ASN A 174 6.22 14.35 -29.11
C ASN A 174 5.09 13.89 -28.15
N GLN A 175 5.24 12.72 -27.50
CA GLN A 175 4.21 12.14 -26.62
C GLN A 175 4.08 12.87 -25.27
N PHE A 176 5.04 13.71 -24.90
CA PHE A 176 5.02 14.48 -23.66
C PHE A 176 4.52 15.92 -23.82
N ALA A 177 3.93 16.26 -24.97
CA ALA A 177 3.38 17.59 -25.22
C ALA A 177 2.29 17.98 -24.19
N THR A 178 1.40 17.05 -23.83
CA THR A 178 0.35 17.26 -22.81
C THR A 178 0.91 17.43 -21.40
N LEU A 179 2.12 16.95 -21.16
CA LEU A 179 2.84 17.18 -19.93
C LEU A 179 3.60 18.50 -19.96
N ASN A 180 3.44 19.36 -20.97
CA ASN A 180 4.24 20.57 -21.24
C ASN A 180 5.75 20.25 -21.39
N LEU A 181 6.09 19.20 -22.13
CA LEU A 181 7.45 18.90 -22.59
C LEU A 181 7.42 18.49 -24.07
N PRO A 182 7.02 19.39 -25.00
CA PRO A 182 6.95 19.09 -26.42
C PRO A 182 8.33 18.96 -27.06
N ASN A 183 8.41 18.24 -28.19
CA ASN A 183 9.62 18.07 -28.98
C ASN A 183 9.93 19.32 -29.82
N ILE A 184 10.44 20.37 -29.16
CA ILE A 184 10.83 21.63 -29.80
C ILE A 184 12.35 21.85 -29.70
N LYS A 185 13.03 21.12 -28.81
CA LYS A 185 14.47 21.26 -28.54
C LYS A 185 15.13 19.89 -28.54
N ASN A 186 16.43 19.85 -28.84
CA ASN A 186 17.19 18.64 -28.57
C ASN A 186 17.31 18.44 -27.04
N LEU A 187 17.32 17.19 -26.59
CA LEU A 187 17.52 16.83 -25.18
C LEU A 187 18.81 17.45 -24.60
N THR A 188 19.84 17.62 -25.42
CA THR A 188 21.13 18.22 -25.01
C THR A 188 21.06 19.72 -24.70
N ASP A 189 19.97 20.39 -25.10
CA ASP A 189 19.76 21.84 -24.97
C ASP A 189 18.71 22.18 -23.91
N PHE A 190 18.31 21.20 -23.10
CA PHE A 190 17.33 21.39 -22.04
C PHE A 190 17.86 22.31 -20.94
N ASN A 191 17.00 23.21 -20.47
CA ASN A 191 17.26 23.98 -19.27
C ASN A 191 16.97 23.14 -18.00
N LYS A 192 17.29 23.69 -16.83
CA LYS A 192 17.14 23.00 -15.55
C LYS A 192 15.72 22.48 -15.30
N GLN A 193 14.70 23.31 -15.56
CA GLN A 193 13.30 22.94 -15.34
C GLN A 193 12.86 21.81 -16.29
N GLU A 194 13.32 21.85 -17.55
CA GLU A 194 13.06 20.80 -18.54
C GLU A 194 13.74 19.48 -18.14
N ILE A 195 14.98 19.53 -17.60
CA ILE A 195 15.70 18.36 -17.07
C ILE A 195 14.97 17.76 -15.87
N GLU A 196 14.62 18.57 -14.87
CA GLU A 196 13.90 18.12 -13.66
C GLU A 196 12.56 17.46 -14.02
N LYS A 197 11.88 18.01 -15.02
CA LYS A 197 10.62 17.48 -15.50
C LYS A 197 10.78 16.17 -16.24
N LEU A 198 11.75 16.07 -17.15
CA LEU A 198 12.07 14.82 -17.84
C LEU A 198 12.48 13.75 -16.83
N ALA A 199 13.26 14.10 -15.80
CA ALA A 199 13.65 13.21 -14.72
C ALA A 199 12.44 12.72 -13.92
N THR A 200 11.48 13.60 -13.61
CA THR A 200 10.23 13.24 -12.93
C THR A 200 9.43 12.24 -13.77
N ILE A 201 9.23 12.53 -15.05
CA ILE A 201 8.55 11.62 -16.00
C ILE A 201 9.26 10.27 -16.07
N THR A 202 10.60 10.28 -16.11
CA THR A 202 11.42 9.07 -16.22
C THR A 202 11.32 8.22 -14.96
N ASN A 203 11.35 8.84 -13.78
CA ASN A 203 11.16 8.14 -12.50
C ASN A 203 9.76 7.52 -12.39
N ASP A 204 8.73 8.29 -12.75
CA ASP A 204 7.35 7.80 -12.83
C ASP A 204 7.24 6.59 -13.76
N TYR A 205 7.87 6.66 -14.94
CA TYR A 205 7.85 5.56 -15.91
C TYR A 205 8.65 4.33 -15.42
N PHE A 206 9.78 4.55 -14.75
CA PHE A 206 10.58 3.49 -14.16
C PHE A 206 9.80 2.74 -13.07
N ASP A 207 9.10 3.48 -12.21
CA ASP A 207 8.24 2.92 -11.19
C ASP A 207 7.09 2.11 -11.80
N LEU A 208 6.43 2.65 -12.82
CA LEU A 208 5.40 1.91 -13.55
C LEU A 208 5.92 0.62 -14.16
N ALA A 209 7.13 0.64 -14.72
CA ALA A 209 7.74 -0.54 -15.31
C ALA A 209 8.03 -1.61 -14.24
N ILE A 210 8.50 -1.21 -13.05
CA ILE A 210 8.67 -2.11 -11.89
C ILE A 210 7.32 -2.69 -11.46
N LEU A 211 6.33 -1.84 -11.23
CA LEU A 211 5.00 -2.23 -10.78
C LEU A 211 4.33 -3.20 -11.77
N SER A 212 4.46 -2.92 -13.07
CA SER A 212 3.95 -3.79 -14.14
C SER A 212 4.68 -5.13 -14.21
N ASN A 213 6.01 -5.12 -14.14
CA ASN A 213 6.83 -6.34 -14.19
C ASN A 213 6.46 -7.34 -13.08
N PHE A 214 6.23 -6.82 -11.86
CA PHE A 214 5.89 -7.67 -10.71
C PHE A 214 4.39 -7.75 -10.41
N ARG A 215 3.55 -7.07 -11.19
CA ARG A 215 2.10 -6.93 -10.97
C ARG A 215 1.76 -6.42 -9.57
N TYR A 216 2.51 -5.43 -9.10
CA TYR A 216 2.27 -4.76 -7.82
C TYR A 216 1.31 -3.59 -8.00
N SER A 217 0.49 -3.34 -6.98
CA SER A 217 -0.32 -2.12 -6.89
C SER A 217 0.41 -1.07 -6.04
N SER A 218 0.00 0.18 -6.10
CA SER A 218 0.65 1.29 -5.41
C SER A 218 -0.39 2.28 -4.88
N LEU A 219 -0.10 2.88 -3.73
CA LEU A 219 -0.86 4.02 -3.20
C LEU A 219 -0.36 5.36 -3.76
N ALA A 220 0.86 5.37 -4.29
CA ALA A 220 1.37 6.48 -5.07
C ALA A 220 1.06 6.21 -6.54
N HIS A 221 0.28 7.09 -7.18
CA HIS A 221 0.00 7.03 -8.61
C HIS A 221 0.95 7.96 -9.36
N PRO A 222 1.86 7.41 -10.19
CA PRO A 222 2.61 8.19 -11.16
C PRO A 222 1.72 9.08 -12.01
N SER A 223 2.14 10.32 -12.23
CA SER A 223 1.39 11.32 -13.01
C SER A 223 1.11 10.85 -14.45
N ILE A 224 2.01 10.01 -14.96
CA ILE A 224 1.96 9.45 -16.32
C ILE A 224 0.92 8.34 -16.50
N ILE A 225 0.27 7.85 -15.43
CA ILE A 225 -0.82 6.86 -15.52
C ILE A 225 -1.97 7.36 -16.40
N SER A 226 -2.25 8.65 -16.35
CA SER A 226 -3.30 9.31 -17.15
C SER A 226 -3.12 9.13 -18.68
N LEU A 227 -1.92 8.77 -19.13
CA LEU A 227 -1.64 8.53 -20.55
C LEU A 227 -2.07 7.14 -21.03
N ASN A 228 -2.42 6.19 -20.14
CA ASN A 228 -2.69 4.80 -20.53
C ASN A 228 -3.61 4.03 -19.54
N ASP A 229 -4.65 4.70 -19.04
CA ASP A 229 -5.45 4.30 -17.87
C ASP A 229 -5.98 2.84 -17.86
N SER A 230 -6.33 2.25 -19.01
CA SER A 230 -6.96 0.92 -19.05
C SER A 230 -5.98 -0.23 -18.76
N GLN A 231 -4.72 -0.12 -19.19
CA GLN A 231 -3.71 -1.17 -18.99
C GLN A 231 -3.15 -1.19 -17.55
N PHE A 232 -3.40 -0.12 -16.80
CA PHE A 232 -2.86 0.11 -15.46
C PHE A 232 -3.94 0.07 -14.37
N SER A 233 -5.12 -0.50 -14.65
CA SER A 233 -6.21 -0.65 -13.67
C SER A 233 -5.75 -1.35 -12.37
N PHE A 234 -4.78 -2.27 -12.46
CA PHE A 234 -4.20 -2.95 -11.31
C PHE A 234 -3.50 -2.01 -10.31
N LEU A 235 -3.03 -0.84 -10.76
CA LEU A 235 -2.37 0.13 -9.88
C LEU A 235 -3.35 0.74 -8.90
N LYS A 236 -4.60 1.00 -9.32
CA LYS A 236 -5.65 1.62 -8.51
C LYS A 236 -6.23 0.69 -7.45
N LYS A 237 -5.93 -0.63 -7.51
CA LYS A 237 -6.51 -1.64 -6.61
C LYS A 237 -6.21 -1.38 -5.12
N ALA A 238 -5.00 -0.93 -4.78
CA ALA A 238 -4.63 -0.63 -3.40
C ALA A 238 -5.53 0.44 -2.79
N ASP A 239 -5.71 1.55 -3.51
CA ASP A 239 -6.60 2.64 -3.07
C ASP A 239 -8.04 2.16 -2.93
N LEU A 240 -8.55 1.41 -3.91
CA LEU A 240 -9.91 0.87 -3.84
C LEU A 240 -10.11 -0.03 -2.61
N ILE A 241 -9.18 -0.94 -2.30
CA ILE A 241 -9.28 -1.78 -1.10
C ILE A 241 -9.35 -0.93 0.16
N LYS A 242 -8.48 0.08 0.28
CA LYS A 242 -8.50 0.97 1.44
C LYS A 242 -9.83 1.72 1.54
N THR A 243 -10.25 2.35 0.45
CA THR A 243 -11.51 3.11 0.38
C THR A 243 -12.72 2.23 0.71
N TYR A 244 -12.79 1.01 0.18
CA TYR A 244 -13.93 0.12 0.40
C TYR A 244 -13.98 -0.35 1.85
N ASN A 245 -12.81 -0.68 2.41
CA ASN A 245 -12.68 -1.06 3.82
C ASN A 245 -13.09 0.09 4.74
N ASP A 246 -12.60 1.30 4.49
CA ASP A 246 -12.94 2.49 5.28
C ASP A 246 -14.44 2.84 5.18
N LYS A 247 -15.06 2.68 4.00
CA LYS A 247 -16.52 2.82 3.83
C LYS A 247 -17.30 1.81 4.67
N ILE A 248 -16.87 0.55 4.72
CA ILE A 248 -17.50 -0.49 5.56
C ILE A 248 -17.37 -0.15 7.04
N PHE A 249 -16.19 0.30 7.47
CA PHE A 249 -15.94 0.68 8.85
C PHE A 249 -16.80 1.87 9.27
N GLN A 250 -16.93 2.88 8.40
CA GLN A 250 -17.82 4.01 8.59
C GLN A 250 -19.29 3.56 8.69
N PHE A 251 -19.73 2.64 7.82
CA PHE A 251 -21.09 2.10 7.85
C PHE A 251 -21.39 1.34 9.16
N GLU A 252 -20.46 0.52 9.62
CA GLU A 252 -20.55 -0.19 10.91
C GLU A 252 -20.26 0.73 12.12
N LYS A 253 -19.97 2.01 11.88
CA LYS A 253 -19.68 3.04 12.90
C LYS A 253 -18.51 2.69 13.81
N ILE A 254 -17.45 2.13 13.23
CA ILE A 254 -16.20 1.82 13.93
C ILE A 254 -15.03 2.66 13.36
N PRO A 255 -14.02 3.01 14.19
CA PRO A 255 -12.84 3.73 13.73
C PRO A 255 -12.02 2.91 12.72
N ASN A 256 -11.38 3.57 11.75
CA ASN A 256 -10.50 2.92 10.76
C ASN A 256 -9.20 2.39 11.40
N PHE A 257 -8.42 1.58 10.67
CA PHE A 257 -7.18 1.01 11.24
C PHE A 257 -6.18 2.08 11.73
N PRO A 258 -5.90 3.17 10.97
CA PRO A 258 -5.05 4.24 11.47
C PRO A 258 -5.51 4.82 12.82
N GLU A 259 -6.81 5.05 12.99
CA GLU A 259 -7.39 5.54 14.25
C GLU A 259 -7.25 4.49 15.36
N LEU A 260 -7.62 3.23 15.10
CA LEU A 260 -7.49 2.14 16.07
C LEU A 260 -6.05 1.93 16.57
N ILE A 261 -5.06 2.12 15.69
CA ILE A 261 -3.64 2.05 16.06
C ILE A 261 -3.22 3.26 16.88
N LYS A 262 -3.59 4.48 16.46
CA LYS A 262 -3.27 5.72 17.17
C LYS A 262 -3.88 5.78 18.57
N ASP A 263 -5.10 5.26 18.71
CA ASP A 263 -5.82 5.19 19.98
C ASP A 263 -5.33 4.03 20.87
N GLY A 264 -4.33 3.25 20.42
CA GLY A 264 -3.75 2.14 21.16
C GLY A 264 -4.68 0.94 21.31
N LYS A 265 -5.79 0.89 20.57
CA LYS A 265 -6.73 -0.25 20.54
C LYS A 265 -6.16 -1.47 19.82
N ILE A 266 -5.20 -1.25 18.93
CA ILE A 266 -4.40 -2.31 18.30
C ILE A 266 -2.95 -2.14 18.74
N ASP A 267 -2.46 -3.07 19.56
CA ASP A 267 -1.02 -3.20 19.79
C ASP A 267 -0.36 -3.71 18.51
N LEU A 268 0.74 -3.05 18.11
CA LEU A 268 1.53 -3.42 16.95
C LEU A 268 1.96 -4.89 17.01
N LYS A 269 2.30 -5.41 18.20
CA LYS A 269 2.75 -6.81 18.38
C LYS A 269 1.66 -7.84 18.09
N ASP A 270 0.39 -7.45 18.18
CA ASP A 270 -0.76 -8.33 17.94
C ASP A 270 -1.15 -8.39 16.46
N ILE A 271 -0.68 -7.45 15.63
CA ILE A 271 -1.01 -7.39 14.20
C ILE A 271 -0.74 -8.71 13.46
N PRO A 272 0.41 -9.38 13.62
CA PRO A 272 0.67 -10.65 12.94
C PRO A 272 -0.32 -11.76 13.31
N GLU A 273 -0.79 -11.76 14.56
CA GLU A 273 -1.75 -12.75 15.09
C GLU A 273 -3.18 -12.42 14.66
N PHE A 274 -3.56 -11.15 14.71
CA PHE A 274 -4.83 -10.66 14.21
C PHE A 274 -5.01 -10.97 12.72
N ARG A 275 -3.97 -10.70 11.94
CA ARG A 275 -3.95 -10.87 10.49
C ARG A 275 -4.19 -12.32 10.05
N LYS A 276 -3.65 -13.30 10.77
CA LYS A 276 -3.83 -14.73 10.44
C LYS A 276 -5.17 -15.31 10.88
N GLN A 277 -6.00 -14.56 11.61
CA GLN A 277 -7.32 -15.04 12.03
C GLN A 277 -8.17 -15.37 10.80
N LYS A 278 -8.87 -16.50 10.85
CA LYS A 278 -9.64 -17.05 9.71
C LYS A 278 -10.58 -16.01 9.08
N ASN A 279 -11.27 -15.22 9.90
CA ASN A 279 -12.19 -14.19 9.42
C ASN A 279 -11.46 -13.01 8.77
N SER A 280 -10.29 -12.62 9.31
CA SER A 280 -9.44 -11.57 8.73
C SER A 280 -8.94 -11.95 7.33
N VAL A 281 -8.50 -13.21 7.18
CA VAL A 281 -8.07 -13.76 5.88
C VAL A 281 -9.23 -13.79 4.88
N LYS A 282 -10.39 -14.31 5.30
CA LYS A 282 -11.58 -14.37 4.43
C LYS A 282 -12.10 -12.99 4.05
N PHE A 283 -12.06 -12.03 4.96
CA PHE A 283 -12.48 -10.65 4.71
C PHE A 283 -11.61 -9.96 3.66
N ARG A 284 -10.28 -10.05 3.80
CA ARG A 284 -9.37 -9.52 2.77
C ARG A 284 -9.57 -10.21 1.43
N TYR A 285 -9.74 -11.54 1.42
CA TYR A 285 -10.00 -12.28 0.20
C TYR A 285 -11.29 -11.80 -0.50
N TRP A 286 -12.37 -11.62 0.26
CA TRP A 286 -13.63 -11.08 -0.23
C TRP A 286 -13.47 -9.65 -0.78
N LEU A 287 -12.83 -8.74 -0.04
CA LEU A 287 -12.58 -7.37 -0.51
C LEU A 287 -11.78 -7.34 -1.82
N ASN A 288 -10.72 -8.14 -1.94
CA ASN A 288 -9.95 -8.26 -3.17
C ASN A 288 -10.84 -8.70 -4.36
N SER A 289 -11.75 -9.65 -4.13
CA SER A 289 -12.64 -10.16 -5.18
C SER A 289 -13.65 -9.13 -5.70
N LEU A 290 -13.97 -8.11 -4.92
CA LEU A 290 -14.80 -6.98 -5.37
C LEU A 290 -14.00 -6.08 -6.32
N VAL A 291 -12.76 -5.75 -5.93
CA VAL A 291 -11.87 -4.88 -6.69
C VAL A 291 -11.39 -5.51 -8.01
N ASP A 292 -11.38 -6.84 -8.09
CA ASP A 292 -11.06 -7.56 -9.33
C ASP A 292 -12.19 -7.53 -10.37
N LYS A 293 -13.43 -7.23 -9.97
CA LYS A 293 -14.53 -7.03 -10.91
C LYS A 293 -14.45 -5.58 -11.39
N GLU A 294 -14.26 -5.37 -12.69
CA GLU A 294 -14.09 -4.06 -13.34
C GLU A 294 -15.36 -3.17 -13.33
N PHE A 295 -16.11 -3.15 -12.23
CA PHE A 295 -17.28 -2.29 -12.05
C PHE A 295 -16.90 -0.97 -11.38
N ASN A 296 -17.64 0.07 -11.77
CA ASN A 296 -17.66 1.39 -11.15
C ASN A 296 -17.76 1.29 -9.62
N GLU A 297 -17.10 2.23 -8.93
CA GLU A 297 -17.15 2.55 -7.50
C GLU A 297 -17.99 1.61 -6.61
N PHE A 298 -17.34 0.94 -5.63
CA PHE A 298 -18.03 0.19 -4.57
C PHE A 298 -19.19 0.95 -3.95
N ASP A 299 -20.31 0.26 -3.93
CA ASP A 299 -21.52 0.63 -3.22
C ASP A 299 -21.62 -0.20 -1.94
N ILE A 300 -22.11 0.40 -0.86
CA ILE A 300 -22.37 -0.32 0.39
C ILE A 300 -23.39 -1.46 0.19
N HIS A 301 -24.20 -1.40 -0.87
CA HIS A 301 -25.05 -2.52 -1.29
C HIS A 301 -24.26 -3.81 -1.54
N ASP A 302 -23.02 -3.76 -2.05
CA ASP A 302 -22.18 -4.96 -2.23
C ASP A 302 -21.84 -5.65 -0.89
N TYR A 303 -21.70 -4.86 0.18
CA TYR A 303 -21.49 -5.36 1.54
C TYR A 303 -22.78 -5.94 2.11
N LEU A 304 -23.92 -5.27 1.92
CA LEU A 304 -25.24 -5.75 2.37
C LEU A 304 -25.64 -7.05 1.66
N ASP A 305 -25.44 -7.14 0.34
CA ASP A 305 -25.71 -8.34 -0.45
C ASP A 305 -24.85 -9.52 -0.01
N ALA A 306 -23.59 -9.26 0.38
CA ALA A 306 -22.69 -10.29 0.92
C ALA A 306 -23.10 -10.78 2.32
N ILE A 307 -23.86 -9.97 3.07
CA ILE A 307 -24.45 -10.38 4.34
C ILE A 307 -25.72 -11.21 4.09
N ASP A 308 -26.56 -10.79 3.15
CA ASP A 308 -27.88 -11.38 2.87
C ASP A 308 -27.78 -12.71 2.08
N ASN A 309 -26.94 -12.77 1.05
CA ASN A 309 -26.79 -13.94 0.18
C ASN A 309 -25.87 -15.02 0.77
N ASN A 310 -26.02 -15.36 2.04
CA ASN A 310 -25.21 -16.36 2.76
C ASN A 310 -25.33 -17.79 2.18
N LYS A 311 -25.93 -17.98 0.99
CA LYS A 311 -25.88 -19.20 0.19
C LYS A 311 -24.85 -19.05 -0.93
N ASN A 312 -23.71 -19.72 -0.76
CA ASN A 312 -22.81 -20.10 -1.86
C ASN A 312 -22.14 -18.96 -2.67
N PHE A 313 -21.45 -18.03 -1.99
CA PHE A 313 -20.50 -17.10 -2.64
C PHE A 313 -19.46 -17.81 -3.55
N TRP A 314 -19.17 -19.08 -3.30
CA TRP A 314 -18.23 -19.88 -4.10
C TRP A 314 -18.82 -20.51 -5.37
N ASN A 315 -20.15 -20.44 -5.58
CA ASN A 315 -20.82 -21.14 -6.70
C ASN A 315 -21.74 -20.24 -7.54
N THR A 316 -21.84 -18.93 -7.31
CA THR A 316 -22.71 -18.06 -8.10
C THR A 316 -21.91 -17.08 -8.94
N ASN A 317 -21.96 -17.29 -10.26
CA ASN A 317 -21.83 -16.22 -11.24
C ASN A 317 -22.90 -15.16 -10.92
N ILE A 318 -22.48 -14.06 -10.29
CA ILE A 318 -23.38 -12.99 -9.82
C ILE A 318 -23.91 -12.21 -11.03
N GLY A 319 -25.02 -12.73 -11.57
CA GLY A 319 -26.01 -11.97 -12.29
C GLY A 319 -27.32 -12.02 -11.50
N LYS A 320 -27.92 -10.84 -11.32
CA LYS A 320 -29.28 -10.58 -10.81
C LYS A 320 -29.43 -10.43 -9.29
N PHE A 321 -29.32 -9.18 -8.83
CA PHE A 321 -30.37 -8.60 -8.00
C PHE A 321 -30.79 -7.21 -8.52
N THR A 322 -31.48 -7.23 -9.66
CA THR A 322 -32.48 -6.20 -9.97
C THR A 322 -33.82 -6.63 -9.35
N ARG A 323 -34.45 -5.72 -8.60
CA ARG A 323 -35.77 -5.80 -7.91
C ARG A 323 -35.72 -6.21 -6.44
N SER A 324 -35.45 -5.23 -5.57
CA SER A 324 -36.26 -4.94 -4.36
C SER A 324 -35.89 -3.62 -3.63
N MET A 325 -35.03 -2.75 -4.18
CA MET A 325 -34.86 -1.38 -3.65
C MET A 325 -35.46 -0.32 -4.59
N SER A 326 -36.77 -0.41 -4.78
CA SER A 326 -37.60 0.77 -5.03
C SER A 326 -38.22 1.15 -3.68
N VAL A 327 -38.01 2.40 -3.25
CA VAL A 327 -38.32 2.99 -1.93
C VAL A 327 -37.20 2.88 -0.89
N PHE A 328 -36.07 3.57 -1.12
CA PHE A 328 -35.36 4.38 -0.10
C PHE A 328 -34.52 5.49 -0.76
N ALA A 329 -35.00 6.00 -1.89
CA ALA A 329 -34.61 7.32 -2.36
C ALA A 329 -35.56 8.32 -1.69
N VAL A 330 -34.98 9.35 -1.07
CA VAL A 330 -35.62 10.49 -0.37
C VAL A 330 -35.76 10.30 1.15
N SER A 331 -34.68 10.60 1.87
CA SER A 331 -34.76 11.43 3.09
C SER A 331 -33.38 11.97 3.49
N SER A 332 -32.64 12.55 2.55
CA SER A 332 -31.63 13.56 2.89
C SER A 332 -32.32 14.92 2.92
N VAL A 333 -33.18 15.15 3.92
CA VAL A 333 -33.74 16.48 4.17
C VAL A 333 -32.74 17.26 5.02
N LEU A 334 -32.04 18.13 4.32
CA LEU A 334 -31.67 19.49 4.71
C LEU A 334 -31.97 19.87 6.17
N THR A 335 -30.90 20.19 6.89
CA THR A 335 -30.93 20.94 8.14
C THR A 335 -31.72 22.25 7.98
N ALA A 336 -32.88 22.34 8.64
CA ALA A 336 -33.53 23.61 8.98
C ALA A 336 -34.04 23.52 10.43
N PRO A 337 -33.68 24.45 11.33
CA PRO A 337 -34.11 24.41 12.72
C PRO A 337 -35.48 25.07 12.84
N LEU A 338 -36.54 24.27 12.95
CA LEU A 338 -37.85 24.77 13.34
C LEU A 338 -38.42 23.92 14.47
N ALA A 339 -38.54 24.58 15.63
CA ALA A 339 -39.49 24.35 16.71
C ALA A 339 -39.83 22.90 17.13
N GLY A 340 -39.26 22.53 18.28
CA GLY A 340 -39.59 21.45 19.20
C GLY A 340 -40.75 20.51 18.89
N VAL A 341 -40.42 19.22 18.71
CA VAL A 341 -40.95 18.10 19.50
C VAL A 341 -39.81 17.09 19.68
N SER A 342 -39.63 16.66 20.92
CA SER A 342 -38.69 15.65 21.39
C SER A 342 -38.90 14.26 20.78
N ALA A 343 -37.78 13.53 20.64
CA ALA A 343 -37.65 12.08 20.52
C ALA A 343 -38.24 11.41 19.27
N VAL A 344 -37.37 10.93 18.38
CA VAL A 344 -37.27 9.53 17.91
C VAL A 344 -36.08 9.49 16.95
N GLY A 345 -35.05 8.72 17.29
CA GLY A 345 -33.85 8.58 16.46
C GLY A 345 -32.87 7.52 16.95
N ILE A 346 -33.37 6.49 17.65
CA ILE A 346 -32.62 5.29 18.01
C ILE A 346 -33.58 4.13 17.76
N GLY A 347 -33.29 3.25 16.80
CA GLY A 347 -34.00 1.96 16.71
C GLY A 347 -34.08 1.30 15.34
N ALA A 348 -34.24 2.03 14.23
CA ALA A 348 -34.60 1.37 12.97
C ALA A 348 -33.42 0.68 12.23
N GLY A 349 -32.18 1.17 12.39
CA GLY A 349 -31.02 0.59 11.71
C GLY A 349 -30.43 -0.65 12.39
N LEU A 350 -30.56 -0.77 13.72
CA LEU A 350 -30.00 -1.91 14.47
C LEU A 350 -30.87 -3.17 14.33
N SER A 351 -32.20 -3.03 14.28
CA SER A 351 -33.12 -4.17 14.24
C SER A 351 -33.02 -5.04 12.97
N LEU A 352 -32.77 -4.45 11.80
CA LEU A 352 -32.57 -5.21 10.56
C LEU A 352 -31.20 -5.90 10.55
N LEU A 353 -30.17 -5.19 11.02
CA LEU A 353 -28.82 -5.70 11.18
C LEU A 353 -28.75 -6.86 12.19
N ASP A 354 -29.56 -6.84 13.25
CA ASP A 354 -29.66 -7.92 14.24
C ASP A 354 -30.41 -9.14 13.67
N THR A 355 -31.39 -8.91 12.77
CA THR A 355 -32.13 -9.99 12.09
C THR A 355 -31.21 -10.76 11.12
N PHE A 356 -30.39 -10.06 10.32
CA PHE A 356 -29.40 -10.69 9.44
C PHE A 356 -28.29 -11.44 10.19
N TYR A 357 -27.97 -11.02 11.43
CA TYR A 357 -26.97 -11.68 12.26
C TYR A 357 -27.41 -13.08 12.73
N ILE A 358 -28.69 -13.22 13.10
CA ILE A 358 -29.27 -14.50 13.53
C ILE A 358 -29.31 -15.50 12.37
N ASP A 359 -29.62 -15.03 11.15
CA ASP A 359 -29.60 -15.88 9.95
C ASP A 359 -28.16 -16.20 9.49
N ALA A 360 -27.20 -15.29 9.67
CA ALA A 360 -25.79 -15.55 9.36
C ALA A 360 -25.13 -16.60 10.27
N LEU A 361 -25.55 -16.65 11.54
CA LEU A 361 -25.07 -17.64 12.53
C LEU A 361 -25.48 -19.08 12.19
N THR A 362 -26.53 -19.28 11.38
CA THR A 362 -27.11 -20.62 11.19
C THR A 362 -26.58 -21.40 9.99
N GLN A 363 -25.87 -20.77 9.02
CA GLN A 363 -24.91 -21.43 8.12
C GLN A 363 -24.25 -20.44 7.12
N ASN A 364 -22.91 -20.52 6.99
CA ASN A 364 -21.98 -19.77 6.09
C ASN A 364 -21.39 -18.45 6.60
N TRP A 365 -20.18 -18.13 6.12
CA TRP A 365 -19.38 -16.96 6.53
C TRP A 365 -19.81 -15.72 5.73
N SER A 366 -20.05 -14.61 6.43
CA SER A 366 -20.21 -13.26 5.88
C SER A 366 -19.06 -12.30 6.30
N PRO A 367 -18.84 -11.20 5.55
CA PRO A 367 -17.84 -10.18 5.90
C PRO A 367 -18.04 -9.56 7.29
N ARG A 368 -19.29 -9.48 7.77
CA ARG A 368 -19.63 -8.90 9.07
C ARG A 368 -19.09 -9.69 10.26
N PHE A 369 -18.84 -10.99 10.11
CA PHE A 369 -18.16 -11.76 11.17
C PHE A 369 -16.77 -11.21 11.48
N TYR A 370 -16.05 -10.68 10.48
CA TYR A 370 -14.76 -10.05 10.75
C TYR A 370 -14.91 -8.80 11.63
N ILE A 371 -15.90 -7.96 11.35
CA ILE A 371 -16.18 -6.76 12.13
C ILE A 371 -16.53 -7.13 13.58
N LYS A 372 -17.51 -8.01 13.78
CA LYS A 372 -18.02 -8.38 15.11
C LYS A 372 -17.05 -9.24 15.92
N GLU A 373 -16.55 -10.32 15.32
CA GLU A 373 -15.78 -11.33 16.06
C GLU A 373 -14.30 -10.96 16.22
N ASN A 374 -13.79 -10.05 15.39
CA ASN A 374 -12.37 -9.69 15.37
C ASN A 374 -12.16 -8.21 15.69
N VAL A 375 -12.79 -7.27 14.98
CA VAL A 375 -12.52 -5.83 15.14
C VAL A 375 -13.16 -5.24 16.40
N GLU A 376 -14.45 -5.47 16.66
CA GLU A 376 -15.15 -4.90 17.83
C GLU A 376 -14.57 -5.41 19.17
N LYS A 377 -14.06 -6.64 19.20
CA LYS A 377 -13.37 -7.18 20.38
C LYS A 377 -12.08 -6.42 20.73
N LEU A 378 -11.47 -5.72 19.77
CA LEU A 378 -10.30 -4.88 20.01
C LEU A 378 -10.72 -3.51 20.57
N ILE A 379 -11.88 -3.00 20.14
CA ILE A 379 -12.41 -1.70 20.59
C ILE A 379 -12.91 -1.80 22.04
N ASN A 380 -13.57 -2.90 22.38
CA ASN A 380 -14.21 -3.14 23.67
C ASN A 380 -13.27 -3.69 24.76
N LYS A 381 -11.97 -3.86 24.45
CA LYS A 381 -10.91 -4.02 25.45
C LYS A 381 -10.48 -2.65 25.97
#